data_AF-A0A7W1PU48-F1
#
_entry.id   AF-A0A7W1PU48-F1
#
_cell.length_a   1.000
_cell.length_b   1.000
_cell.length_c   1.000
_cell.angle_alpha   90.00
_cell.angle_beta   90.00
_cell.angle_gamma   90.00
#
_symmetry.space_group_name_H-M   'P 1'
#
loop_
_entity.id
_entity.type
_entity.pdbx_description
1 polymer ?
#
loop_
_entity_poly.entity_id
_entity_poly.type
_entity_poly.pdbx_seq_one_letter_code
_entity_poly.pdbx_strand_id
1 'polypeptide(L)'
;MNHNLPQVKNNIPKISILIIAALLLVIGLSFFFYLEKTKYHKNLTLNQAELDLYKEKADFLEQKSFADELFIAGALDSSMAEYHKLFSEADEIGFFKKRSELKHQIEEEQKEAKRKELERKSEFSQLQRTLEIQLFLTEEKHKLINDSLSNNLKKQIAELSEQVEQKEAELKEIPAMQKLNFTNSKGSKIKYFGEVLNGKAFGQGVGIWNTGSVYEGEWKDNLRHGKGKYEWPDGERYEGEYVNGQRTGQGTYYWKNGDKYEGYWKEDRRNGFGVVYDEEGKVKFKGEWKNDELIQNGKANN
;
A
#
# COMPACT_ATOMS: atom_id res chain seq x y z
N MET A 1 93.34 -64.82 89.67
CA MET A 1 93.51 -64.42 91.08
C MET A 1 92.67 -63.17 91.32
N ASN A 2 92.17 -62.94 92.54
CA ASN A 2 91.11 -61.97 92.83
C ASN A 2 91.36 -61.30 94.20
N HIS A 3 91.09 -60.00 94.39
CA HIS A 3 90.97 -59.34 95.71
C HIS A 3 90.28 -57.94 95.63
N ASN A 4 89.71 -57.46 96.76
CA ASN A 4 88.81 -56.29 96.92
C ASN A 4 88.86 -55.75 98.38
N LEU A 5 88.41 -54.50 98.72
CA LEU A 5 88.10 -53.90 100.08
C LEU A 5 87.46 -52.42 100.00
N PRO A 6 87.01 -51.67 101.07
CA PRO A 6 85.68 -50.95 101.17
C PRO A 6 85.60 -49.41 101.61
N GLN A 7 84.48 -48.89 102.22
CA GLN A 7 83.91 -47.47 102.22
C GLN A 7 83.12 -46.91 103.50
N VAL A 8 82.79 -45.57 103.64
CA VAL A 8 82.03 -44.81 104.77
C VAL A 8 81.22 -43.49 104.36
N LYS A 9 80.42 -42.73 105.23
CA LYS A 9 79.40 -41.61 104.94
C LYS A 9 79.20 -40.36 105.94
N ASN A 10 78.44 -39.25 105.61
CA ASN A 10 78.09 -38.00 106.45
C ASN A 10 76.85 -37.07 106.00
N ASN A 11 76.47 -35.90 106.67
CA ASN A 11 75.16 -35.12 106.52
C ASN A 11 75.09 -33.52 106.72
N ILE A 12 74.05 -32.74 106.23
CA ILE A 12 73.98 -31.21 106.07
C ILE A 12 72.55 -30.48 106.23
N PRO A 13 72.37 -29.12 106.51
CA PRO A 13 71.08 -28.37 106.85
C PRO A 13 70.50 -27.18 105.93
N LYS A 14 69.69 -26.18 106.44
CA LYS A 14 68.51 -25.47 105.78
C LYS A 14 68.51 -24.07 105.04
N ILE A 15 69.05 -22.93 105.52
CA ILE A 15 68.72 -21.57 104.91
C ILE A 15 69.16 -21.45 103.43
N SER A 16 70.24 -22.14 103.09
CA SER A 16 70.71 -22.42 101.74
C SER A 16 69.60 -22.77 100.74
N ILE A 17 68.57 -23.51 101.18
CA ILE A 17 67.53 -24.08 100.32
C ILE A 17 66.70 -23.00 99.60
N LEU A 18 66.38 -21.87 100.25
CA LEU A 18 65.56 -20.82 99.62
C LEU A 18 66.30 -20.05 98.52
N ILE A 19 67.60 -19.77 98.73
CA ILE A 19 68.43 -19.10 97.72
C ILE A 19 68.67 -20.04 96.53
N ILE A 20 68.91 -21.33 96.81
CA ILE A 20 69.01 -22.37 95.77
C ILE A 20 67.70 -22.48 94.99
N ALA A 21 66.54 -22.47 95.64
CA ALA A 21 65.23 -22.50 94.97
C ALA A 21 65.00 -21.28 94.08
N ALA A 22 65.35 -20.07 94.52
CA ALA A 22 65.26 -18.85 93.71
C ALA A 22 66.20 -18.89 92.49
N LEU A 23 67.44 -19.34 92.66
CA LEU A 23 68.39 -19.54 91.56
C LEU A 23 67.89 -20.58 90.55
N LEU A 24 67.38 -21.73 91.02
CA LEU A 24 66.78 -22.76 90.16
C LEU A 24 65.57 -22.24 89.39
N LEU A 25 64.75 -21.36 89.99
CA LEU A 25 63.61 -20.73 89.33
C LEU A 25 64.07 -19.74 88.24
N VAL A 26 65.08 -18.91 88.51
CA VAL A 26 65.68 -18.00 87.50
C VAL A 26 66.34 -18.78 86.36
N ILE A 27 67.04 -19.88 86.66
CA ILE A 27 67.63 -20.78 85.65
C ILE A 27 66.52 -21.45 84.83
N GLY A 28 65.46 -21.93 85.48
CA GLY A 28 64.30 -22.56 84.84
C GLY A 28 63.56 -21.59 83.91
N LEU A 29 63.32 -20.35 84.33
CA LEU A 29 62.75 -19.30 83.48
C LEU A 29 63.67 -18.94 82.32
N SER A 30 64.98 -18.79 82.56
CA SER A 30 65.96 -18.50 81.51
C SER A 30 66.02 -19.62 80.46
N PHE A 31 65.94 -20.89 80.90
CA PHE A 31 65.87 -22.05 80.02
C PHE A 31 64.53 -22.14 79.27
N PHE A 32 63.40 -21.81 79.93
CA PHE A 32 62.10 -21.71 79.28
C PHE A 32 62.08 -20.65 78.17
N PHE A 33 62.54 -19.43 78.47
CA PHE A 33 62.65 -18.37 77.46
C PHE A 33 63.64 -18.72 76.34
N TYR A 34 64.70 -19.48 76.63
CA TYR A 34 65.61 -19.99 75.60
C TYR A 34 64.90 -21.00 74.67
N LEU A 35 64.17 -21.98 75.22
CA LEU A 35 63.37 -22.92 74.44
C LEU A 35 62.31 -22.19 73.60
N GLU A 36 61.60 -21.24 74.19
CA GLU A 36 60.58 -20.46 73.50
C GLU A 36 61.19 -19.61 72.36
N LYS A 37 62.33 -18.96 72.61
CA LYS A 37 63.10 -18.24 71.56
C LYS A 37 63.54 -19.17 70.42
N THR A 38 64.01 -20.37 70.70
CA THR A 38 64.38 -21.32 69.62
C THR A 38 63.17 -21.78 68.81
N LYS A 39 62.01 -21.97 69.45
CA LYS A 39 60.73 -22.27 68.77
C LYS A 39 60.29 -21.09 67.88
N TYR A 40 60.38 -19.86 68.36
CA TYR A 40 60.09 -18.65 67.58
C TYR A 40 61.02 -18.51 66.36
N HIS A 41 62.33 -18.73 66.52
CA HIS A 41 63.25 -18.72 65.37
C HIS A 41 62.92 -19.80 64.34
N LYS A 42 62.62 -21.04 64.76
CA LYS A 42 62.25 -22.12 63.83
C LYS A 42 60.98 -21.79 63.05
N ASN A 43 59.96 -21.23 63.71
CA ASN A 43 58.72 -20.81 63.05
C ASN A 43 58.96 -19.62 62.09
N LEU A 44 59.81 -18.66 62.47
CA LEU A 44 60.17 -17.54 61.59
C LEU A 44 60.85 -18.04 60.31
N THR A 45 61.81 -18.96 60.42
CA THR A 45 62.49 -19.56 59.25
C THR A 45 61.51 -20.33 58.36
N LEU A 46 60.55 -21.07 58.94
CA LEU A 46 59.53 -21.79 58.17
C LEU A 46 58.62 -20.83 57.39
N ASN A 47 58.07 -19.82 58.07
CA ASN A 47 57.21 -18.82 57.44
C ASN A 47 57.94 -18.02 56.35
N GLN A 48 59.25 -17.83 56.48
CA GLN A 48 60.06 -17.12 55.50
C GLN A 48 60.31 -17.96 54.25
N ALA A 49 60.59 -19.26 54.40
CA ALA A 49 60.65 -20.20 53.28
C ALA A 49 59.30 -20.36 52.56
N GLU A 50 58.19 -20.34 53.30
CA GLU A 50 56.83 -20.35 52.73
C GLU A 50 56.53 -19.06 51.95
N LEU A 51 56.93 -17.89 52.49
CA LEU A 51 56.80 -16.61 51.79
C LEU A 51 57.62 -16.57 50.49
N ASP A 52 58.83 -17.12 50.48
CA ASP A 52 59.68 -17.12 49.29
C ASP A 52 59.12 -18.06 48.19
N LEU A 53 58.57 -19.23 48.57
CA LEU A 53 57.82 -20.10 47.67
C LEU A 53 56.58 -19.41 47.06
N TYR A 54 55.86 -18.61 47.85
CA TYR A 54 54.70 -17.86 47.34
C TYR A 54 55.10 -16.74 46.37
N LYS A 55 56.26 -16.10 46.54
CA LYS A 55 56.79 -15.12 45.57
C LYS A 55 57.18 -15.79 44.25
N GLU A 56 57.95 -16.87 44.30
CA GLU A 56 58.35 -17.64 43.12
C GLU A 56 57.13 -18.07 42.28
N LYS A 57 56.07 -18.52 42.96
CA LYS A 57 54.79 -18.86 42.32
C LYS A 57 54.06 -17.64 41.71
N ALA A 58 54.17 -16.45 42.32
CA ALA A 58 53.60 -15.24 41.77
C ALA A 58 54.35 -14.79 40.52
N ASP A 59 55.69 -14.76 40.58
CA ASP A 59 56.56 -14.38 39.47
C ASP A 59 56.35 -15.29 38.24
N PHE A 60 56.19 -16.61 38.47
CA PHE A 60 55.83 -17.58 37.43
C PHE A 60 54.47 -17.28 36.77
N LEU A 61 53.45 -16.94 37.57
CA LEU A 61 52.11 -16.63 37.05
C LEU A 61 52.07 -15.31 36.28
N GLU A 62 52.82 -14.29 36.70
CA GLU A 62 52.95 -13.01 36.00
C GLU A 62 53.61 -13.19 34.63
N GLN A 63 54.75 -13.88 34.59
CA GLN A 63 55.45 -14.20 33.35
C GLN A 63 54.57 -15.05 32.40
N LYS A 64 53.80 -16.02 32.94
CA LYS A 64 52.87 -16.82 32.14
C LYS A 64 51.74 -15.97 31.54
N SER A 65 51.19 -15.02 32.31
CA SER A 65 50.17 -14.07 31.81
C SER A 65 50.70 -13.24 30.64
N PHE A 66 51.95 -12.76 30.72
CA PHE A 66 52.59 -12.02 29.65
C PHE A 66 52.78 -12.86 28.37
N ALA A 67 53.15 -14.15 28.51
CA ALA A 67 53.24 -15.07 27.38
C ALA A 67 51.87 -15.37 26.73
N ASP A 68 50.80 -15.47 27.52
CA ASP A 68 49.40 -15.57 27.05
C ASP A 68 48.94 -14.31 26.29
N GLU A 69 49.26 -13.11 26.77
CA GLU A 69 48.92 -11.84 26.09
C GLU A 69 49.58 -11.73 24.71
N LEU A 70 50.87 -12.05 24.62
CA LEU A 70 51.60 -12.09 23.35
C LEU A 70 51.01 -13.11 22.36
N PHE A 71 50.47 -14.23 22.86
CA PHE A 71 49.81 -15.24 22.03
C PHE A 71 48.52 -14.68 21.40
N ILE A 72 47.66 -14.06 22.23
CA ILE A 72 46.38 -13.47 21.80
C ILE A 72 46.61 -12.31 20.81
N ALA A 73 47.69 -11.54 20.98
CA ALA A 73 48.09 -10.48 20.05
C ALA A 73 48.64 -10.99 18.70
N GLY A 74 48.79 -12.31 18.51
CA GLY A 74 49.35 -12.91 17.30
C GLY A 74 50.87 -12.84 17.18
N ALA A 75 51.57 -12.39 18.24
CA ALA A 75 53.04 -12.31 18.29
C ALA A 75 53.66 -13.68 18.65
N LEU A 76 53.37 -14.69 17.83
CA LEU A 76 53.60 -16.11 18.13
C LEU A 76 55.05 -16.43 18.50
N ASP A 77 56.04 -15.95 17.76
CA ASP A 77 57.45 -16.26 18.07
C ASP A 77 57.92 -15.60 19.37
N SER A 78 57.40 -14.41 19.72
CA SER A 78 57.68 -13.74 21.00
C SER A 78 57.00 -14.47 22.17
N SER A 79 55.72 -14.81 22.03
CA SER A 79 54.98 -15.59 23.03
C SER A 79 55.66 -16.93 23.33
N MET A 80 56.04 -17.67 22.28
CA MET A 80 56.71 -18.96 22.44
C MET A 80 58.12 -18.84 23.01
N ALA A 81 58.80 -17.69 22.85
CA ALA A 81 60.08 -17.44 23.51
C ALA A 81 59.92 -17.21 25.02
N GLU A 82 58.90 -16.47 25.47
CA GLU A 82 58.61 -16.32 26.91
C GLU A 82 58.15 -17.64 27.53
N TYR A 83 57.29 -18.38 26.84
CA TYR A 83 56.90 -19.72 27.29
C TYR A 83 58.07 -20.71 27.40
N HIS A 84 59.07 -20.60 26.53
CA HIS A 84 60.28 -21.42 26.62
C HIS A 84 61.11 -21.12 27.89
N LYS A 85 61.19 -19.85 28.32
CA LYS A 85 61.87 -19.47 29.56
C LYS A 85 61.16 -20.01 30.80
N LEU A 86 59.83 -20.05 30.77
CA LEU A 86 58.99 -20.53 31.88
C LEU A 86 59.08 -22.02 32.16
N PHE A 87 59.41 -22.84 31.16
CA PHE A 87 59.34 -24.30 31.25
C PHE A 87 60.69 -25.01 31.01
N SER A 88 61.81 -24.28 30.98
CA SER A 88 63.13 -24.81 30.57
C SER A 88 63.76 -25.87 31.49
N GLU A 89 63.12 -26.26 32.60
CA GLU A 89 63.59 -27.34 33.47
C GLU A 89 62.74 -28.64 33.41
N ALA A 90 61.73 -28.72 32.53
CA ALA A 90 60.92 -29.93 32.36
C ALA A 90 60.47 -30.19 30.89
N ASP A 91 61.13 -31.17 30.24
CA ASP A 91 60.79 -31.72 28.90
C ASP A 91 60.65 -30.72 27.74
N GLU A 92 61.80 -30.17 27.32
CA GLU A 92 61.99 -29.33 26.14
C GLU A 92 61.43 -29.97 24.84
N ILE A 93 61.46 -31.31 24.72
CA ILE A 93 60.98 -32.05 23.55
C ILE A 93 59.45 -32.05 23.50
N GLY A 94 58.79 -32.29 24.63
CA GLY A 94 57.34 -32.20 24.77
C GLY A 94 56.82 -30.80 24.42
N PHE A 95 57.50 -29.75 24.90
CA PHE A 95 57.17 -28.36 24.59
C PHE A 95 57.36 -28.03 23.09
N PHE A 96 58.49 -28.40 22.49
CA PHE A 96 58.74 -28.16 21.07
C PHE A 96 57.70 -28.87 20.18
N LYS A 97 57.33 -30.11 20.51
CA LYS A 97 56.27 -30.84 19.81
C LYS A 97 54.94 -30.09 19.88
N LYS A 98 54.53 -29.61 21.06
CA LYS A 98 53.29 -28.86 21.24
C LYS A 98 53.31 -27.51 20.49
N ARG A 99 54.45 -26.82 20.45
CA ARG A 99 54.66 -25.61 19.63
C ARG A 99 54.41 -25.89 18.15
N SER A 100 54.99 -26.98 17.63
CA SER A 100 54.87 -27.36 16.22
C SER A 100 53.42 -27.72 15.86
N GLU A 101 52.74 -28.50 16.71
CA GLU A 101 51.31 -28.82 16.56
C GLU A 101 50.44 -27.56 16.51
N LEU A 102 50.61 -26.64 17.47
CA LEU A 102 49.80 -25.41 17.56
C LEU A 102 50.07 -24.46 16.40
N LYS A 103 51.33 -24.29 15.98
CA LYS A 103 51.67 -23.49 14.80
C LYS A 103 51.01 -24.04 13.53
N HIS A 104 51.05 -25.36 13.33
CA HIS A 104 50.37 -26.00 12.20
C HIS A 104 48.85 -25.80 12.25
N GLN A 105 48.23 -25.90 13.42
CA GLN A 105 46.79 -25.63 13.58
C GLN A 105 46.43 -24.20 13.17
N ILE A 106 47.17 -23.21 13.65
CA ILE A 106 46.96 -21.79 13.29
C ILE A 106 47.18 -21.56 11.79
N GLU A 107 48.20 -22.16 11.18
CA GLU A 107 48.45 -22.03 9.74
C GLU A 107 47.32 -22.63 8.88
N GLU A 108 46.73 -23.76 9.29
CA GLU A 108 45.56 -24.34 8.60
C GLU A 108 44.29 -23.50 8.81
N GLU A 109 44.02 -23.03 10.03
CA GLU A 109 42.89 -22.12 10.30
C GLU A 109 42.99 -20.81 9.50
N GLN A 110 44.19 -20.24 9.37
CA GLN A 110 44.42 -19.05 8.54
C GLN A 110 44.21 -19.32 7.04
N LYS A 111 44.63 -20.49 6.53
CA LYS A 111 44.36 -20.92 5.15
C LYS A 111 42.85 -21.08 4.92
N GLU A 112 42.14 -21.72 5.85
CA GLU A 112 40.70 -21.91 5.76
C GLU A 112 39.93 -20.58 5.84
N ALA A 113 40.32 -19.68 6.75
CA ALA A 113 39.74 -18.35 6.86
C ALA A 113 39.90 -17.53 5.56
N LYS A 114 41.10 -17.56 4.96
CA LYS A 114 41.39 -16.89 3.68
C LYS A 114 40.62 -17.52 2.51
N ARG A 115 40.44 -18.84 2.51
CA ARG A 115 39.61 -19.56 1.54
C ARG A 115 38.14 -19.13 1.65
N LYS A 116 37.57 -19.14 2.86
CA LYS A 116 36.20 -18.67 3.13
C LYS A 116 36.00 -17.20 2.74
N GLU A 117 37.02 -16.36 2.93
CA GLU A 117 36.98 -14.96 2.48
C GLU A 117 36.91 -14.85 0.94
N LEU A 118 37.71 -15.64 0.22
CA LEU A 118 37.67 -15.67 -1.25
C LEU A 118 36.35 -16.22 -1.79
N GLU A 119 35.81 -17.28 -1.17
CA GLU A 119 34.50 -17.84 -1.51
C GLU A 119 33.39 -16.80 -1.30
N ARG A 120 33.33 -16.12 -0.15
CA ARG A 120 32.39 -15.01 0.10
C ARG A 120 32.53 -13.86 -0.90
N LYS A 121 33.75 -13.48 -1.31
CA LYS A 121 33.96 -12.44 -2.34
C LYS A 121 33.43 -12.86 -3.71
N SER A 122 33.59 -14.14 -4.07
CA SER A 122 33.04 -14.72 -5.29
C SER A 122 31.51 -14.72 -5.27
N GLU A 123 30.90 -15.21 -4.18
CA GLU A 123 29.45 -15.22 -3.96
C GLU A 123 28.86 -13.81 -4.00
N PHE A 124 29.49 -12.83 -3.33
CA PHE A 124 29.07 -11.44 -3.36
C PHE A 124 29.11 -10.86 -4.78
N SER A 125 30.17 -11.13 -5.55
CA SER A 125 30.27 -10.67 -6.94
C SER A 125 29.22 -11.32 -7.85
N GLN A 126 28.88 -12.59 -7.63
CA GLN A 126 27.78 -13.26 -8.34
C GLN A 126 26.43 -12.63 -7.98
N LEU A 127 26.15 -12.44 -6.68
CA LEU A 127 24.91 -11.83 -6.19
C LEU A 127 24.73 -10.41 -6.72
N GLN A 128 25.80 -9.60 -6.76
CA GLN A 128 25.78 -8.26 -7.33
C GLN A 128 25.37 -8.30 -8.81
N ARG A 129 25.99 -9.16 -9.62
CA ARG A 129 25.62 -9.32 -11.05
C ARG A 129 24.17 -9.77 -11.23
N THR A 130 23.69 -10.70 -10.38
CA THR A 130 22.29 -11.13 -10.39
C THR A 130 21.35 -9.95 -10.09
N LEU A 131 21.69 -9.12 -9.11
CA LEU A 131 20.88 -7.95 -8.74
C LEU A 131 20.88 -6.88 -9.84
N GLU A 132 22.03 -6.61 -10.47
CA GLU A 132 22.16 -5.71 -11.62
C GLU A 132 21.28 -6.16 -12.80
N ILE A 133 21.28 -7.46 -13.12
CA ILE A 133 20.42 -8.04 -14.17
C ILE A 133 18.93 -7.94 -13.78
N GLN A 134 18.58 -8.23 -12.53
CA GLN A 134 17.19 -8.13 -12.05
C GLN A 134 16.67 -6.68 -12.09
N LEU A 135 17.51 -5.70 -11.73
CA LEU A 135 17.17 -4.28 -11.82
C LEU A 135 16.92 -3.88 -13.27
N PHE A 136 17.85 -4.17 -14.19
CA PHE A 136 17.72 -3.88 -15.61
C PHE A 136 16.44 -4.49 -16.24
N LEU A 137 16.16 -5.76 -15.95
CA LEU A 137 14.95 -6.43 -16.44
C LEU A 137 13.66 -5.80 -15.87
N THR A 138 13.71 -5.28 -14.65
CA THR A 138 12.58 -4.57 -14.02
C THR A 138 12.36 -3.20 -14.64
N GLU A 139 13.44 -2.46 -14.92
CA GLU A 139 13.40 -1.15 -15.58
C GLU A 139 12.83 -1.24 -17.00
N GLU A 140 13.34 -2.16 -17.83
CA GLU A 140 12.80 -2.37 -19.19
C GLU A 140 11.34 -2.85 -19.17
N LYS A 141 10.96 -3.70 -18.19
CA LYS A 141 9.55 -4.09 -18.01
C LYS A 141 8.65 -2.90 -17.65
N HIS A 142 9.08 -2.03 -16.73
CA HIS A 142 8.34 -0.82 -16.36
C HIS A 142 8.19 0.15 -17.53
N LYS A 143 9.26 0.34 -18.32
CA LYS A 143 9.24 1.15 -19.54
C LYS A 143 8.24 0.64 -20.57
N LEU A 144 8.27 -0.66 -20.88
CA LEU A 144 7.30 -1.28 -21.79
C LEU A 144 5.84 -1.12 -21.33
N ILE A 145 5.57 -1.26 -20.03
CA ILE A 145 4.23 -1.06 -19.45
C ILE A 145 3.81 0.42 -19.58
N ASN A 146 4.69 1.36 -19.25
CA ASN A 146 4.41 2.79 -19.32
C ASN A 146 4.19 3.26 -20.77
N ASP A 147 4.99 2.79 -21.72
CA ASP A 147 4.82 3.10 -23.15
C ASP A 147 3.49 2.53 -23.68
N SER A 148 3.15 1.30 -23.31
CA SER A 148 1.86 0.68 -23.67
C SER A 148 0.67 1.46 -23.12
N LEU A 149 0.70 1.83 -21.83
CA LEU A 149 -0.35 2.60 -21.17
C LEU A 149 -0.49 4.01 -21.77
N SER A 150 0.64 4.69 -22.01
CA SER A 150 0.70 6.02 -22.64
C SER A 150 0.09 6.02 -24.04
N ASN A 151 0.40 4.99 -24.84
CA ASN A 151 -0.15 4.84 -26.19
C ASN A 151 -1.65 4.50 -26.18
N ASN A 152 -2.10 3.66 -25.23
CA ASN A 152 -3.53 3.38 -25.05
C ASN A 152 -4.33 4.64 -24.66
N LEU A 153 -3.83 5.40 -23.68
CA LEU A 153 -4.47 6.63 -23.21
C LEU A 153 -4.54 7.69 -24.31
N LYS A 154 -3.46 7.88 -25.09
CA LYS A 154 -3.46 8.78 -26.26
C LYS A 154 -4.53 8.40 -27.29
N LYS A 155 -4.71 7.10 -27.54
CA LYS A 155 -5.76 6.61 -28.45
C LYS A 155 -7.16 6.93 -27.91
N GLN A 156 -7.43 6.65 -26.64
CA GLN A 156 -8.72 6.98 -26.00
C GLN A 156 -9.01 8.49 -26.03
N ILE A 157 -8.00 9.34 -25.78
CA ILE A 157 -8.15 10.81 -25.86
C ILE A 157 -8.52 11.26 -27.28
N ALA A 158 -7.91 10.69 -28.31
CA ALA A 158 -8.24 11.00 -29.70
C ALA A 158 -9.68 10.58 -30.06
N GLU A 159 -10.07 9.36 -29.71
CA GLU A 159 -11.43 8.84 -29.94
C GLU A 159 -12.51 9.67 -29.22
N LEU A 160 -12.25 10.11 -27.99
CA LEU A 160 -13.17 10.98 -27.24
C LEU A 160 -13.23 12.41 -27.80
N SER A 161 -12.10 12.94 -28.28
CA SER A 161 -12.04 14.27 -28.87
C SER A 161 -12.85 14.34 -30.17
N GLU A 162 -12.76 13.31 -31.03
CA GLU A 162 -13.57 13.18 -32.24
C GLU A 162 -15.08 13.10 -31.90
N GLN A 163 -15.46 12.33 -30.87
CA GLN A 163 -16.86 12.25 -30.42
C GLN A 163 -17.39 13.59 -29.91
N VAL A 164 -16.57 14.37 -29.20
CA VAL A 164 -16.95 15.72 -28.74
C VAL A 164 -17.15 16.66 -29.94
N GLU A 165 -16.24 16.67 -30.91
CA GLU A 165 -16.37 17.50 -32.11
C GLU A 165 -17.63 17.16 -32.92
N GLN A 166 -17.92 15.86 -33.09
CA GLN A 166 -19.16 15.39 -33.73
C GLN A 166 -20.41 15.86 -32.95
N LYS A 167 -20.41 15.77 -31.62
CA LYS A 167 -21.54 16.22 -30.79
C LYS A 167 -21.71 17.74 -30.78
N GLU A 168 -20.64 18.51 -30.83
CA GLU A 168 -20.70 19.96 -31.00
C GLU A 168 -21.22 20.37 -32.40
N ALA A 169 -20.89 19.60 -33.44
CA ALA A 169 -21.44 19.80 -34.77
C ALA A 169 -22.95 19.50 -34.80
N GLU A 170 -23.39 18.37 -34.23
CA GLU A 170 -24.82 18.06 -34.06
C GLU A 170 -25.55 19.19 -33.30
N LEU A 171 -24.98 19.71 -32.22
CA LEU A 171 -25.60 20.75 -31.40
C LEU A 171 -25.81 22.08 -32.15
N LYS A 172 -24.93 22.39 -33.12
CA LYS A 172 -25.05 23.60 -33.97
C LYS A 172 -26.21 23.50 -34.97
N GLU A 173 -26.56 22.27 -35.38
CA GLU A 173 -27.66 22.00 -36.30
C GLU A 173 -29.02 21.89 -35.60
N ILE A 174 -29.07 21.76 -34.26
CA ILE A 174 -30.33 21.83 -33.49
C ILE A 174 -30.89 23.26 -33.63
N PRO A 175 -32.07 23.46 -34.25
CA PRO A 175 -32.55 24.80 -34.50
C PRO A 175 -32.87 25.52 -33.20
N ALA A 176 -32.30 26.71 -33.03
CA ALA A 176 -32.40 27.45 -31.78
C ALA A 176 -33.87 27.74 -31.41
N MET A 177 -34.32 27.10 -30.33
CA MET A 177 -35.65 27.30 -29.74
C MET A 177 -35.83 28.77 -29.37
N GLN A 178 -36.72 29.45 -30.09
CA GLN A 178 -36.89 30.90 -30.03
C GLN A 178 -38.34 31.26 -29.77
N LYS A 179 -38.52 32.46 -29.20
CA LYS A 179 -39.83 33.07 -28.99
C LYS A 179 -40.12 34.05 -30.10
N LEU A 180 -41.17 33.82 -30.88
CA LEU A 180 -41.68 34.77 -31.86
C LEU A 180 -43.05 35.31 -31.45
N ASN A 181 -43.37 36.51 -31.92
CA ASN A 181 -44.74 37.02 -31.93
C ASN A 181 -45.07 37.44 -33.36
N PHE A 182 -46.10 36.85 -33.95
CA PHE A 182 -46.56 37.20 -35.30
C PHE A 182 -48.08 37.21 -35.37
N THR A 183 -48.60 37.67 -36.50
CA THR A 183 -50.04 37.74 -36.77
C THR A 183 -50.34 36.85 -37.98
N ASN A 184 -51.34 35.99 -37.88
CA ASN A 184 -51.75 35.15 -39.01
C ASN A 184 -52.59 35.94 -40.05
N SER A 185 -52.91 35.29 -41.17
CA SER A 185 -53.76 35.86 -42.23
C SER A 185 -55.18 36.24 -41.79
N LYS A 186 -55.64 35.77 -40.61
CA LYS A 186 -56.95 36.11 -40.00
C LYS A 186 -56.85 37.24 -38.97
N GLY A 187 -55.68 37.90 -38.82
CA GLY A 187 -55.46 38.96 -37.85
C GLY A 187 -55.26 38.49 -36.41
N SER A 188 -55.22 37.19 -36.14
CA SER A 188 -54.98 36.64 -34.80
C SER A 188 -53.50 36.76 -34.44
N LYS A 189 -53.21 37.29 -33.24
CA LYS A 189 -51.84 37.36 -32.70
C LYS A 189 -51.46 36.02 -32.11
N ILE A 190 -50.28 35.50 -32.45
CA ILE A 190 -49.75 34.21 -32.02
C ILE A 190 -48.43 34.46 -31.27
N LYS A 191 -48.32 33.92 -30.06
CA LYS A 191 -47.07 33.79 -29.32
C LYS A 191 -46.52 32.39 -29.62
N TYR A 192 -45.37 32.31 -30.26
CA TYR A 192 -44.76 31.04 -30.66
C TYR A 192 -43.50 30.76 -29.84
N PHE A 193 -43.28 29.49 -29.50
CA PHE A 193 -42.10 28.96 -28.84
C PHE A 193 -41.69 27.67 -29.55
N GLY A 194 -40.55 27.66 -30.24
CA GLY A 194 -40.11 26.51 -31.01
C GLY A 194 -38.95 26.83 -31.96
N GLU A 195 -38.70 25.94 -32.90
CA GLU A 195 -37.66 26.09 -33.91
C GLU A 195 -37.92 27.30 -34.85
N VAL A 196 -36.88 28.09 -35.14
CA VAL A 196 -37.01 29.27 -36.00
C VAL A 196 -36.02 29.24 -37.14
N LEU A 197 -36.54 29.33 -38.36
CA LEU A 197 -35.77 29.41 -39.59
C LEU A 197 -36.11 30.73 -40.30
N ASN A 198 -35.09 31.52 -40.64
CA ASN A 198 -35.24 32.81 -41.34
C ASN A 198 -36.25 33.78 -40.68
N GLY A 199 -36.29 33.80 -39.35
CA GLY A 199 -37.19 34.67 -38.57
C GLY A 199 -38.67 34.25 -38.56
N LYS A 200 -38.98 33.02 -39.01
CA LYS A 200 -40.32 32.44 -38.99
C LYS A 200 -40.34 31.13 -38.18
N ALA A 201 -41.50 30.80 -37.62
CA ALA A 201 -41.76 29.49 -37.02
C ALA A 201 -41.61 28.39 -38.07
N PHE A 202 -40.83 27.38 -37.71
CA PHE A 202 -40.46 26.21 -38.51
C PHE A 202 -40.39 24.99 -37.58
N GLY A 203 -40.19 23.78 -38.11
CA GLY A 203 -39.92 22.59 -37.29
C GLY A 203 -40.97 22.34 -36.20
N GLN A 204 -40.58 21.81 -35.05
CA GLN A 204 -41.48 21.63 -33.90
C GLN A 204 -41.68 22.93 -33.12
N GLY A 205 -42.90 23.16 -32.63
CA GLY A 205 -43.14 24.24 -31.67
C GLY A 205 -44.59 24.40 -31.22
N VAL A 206 -44.76 25.25 -30.20
CA VAL A 206 -46.04 25.59 -29.59
C VAL A 206 -46.45 27.01 -29.97
N GLY A 207 -47.64 27.17 -30.53
CA GLY A 207 -48.26 28.47 -30.80
C GLY A 207 -49.46 28.69 -29.89
N ILE A 208 -49.52 29.87 -29.26
CA ILE A 208 -50.62 30.28 -28.38
C ILE A 208 -51.28 31.51 -29.00
N TRP A 209 -52.54 31.36 -29.41
CA TRP A 209 -53.34 32.43 -29.99
C TRP A 209 -53.83 33.39 -28.92
N ASN A 210 -54.10 34.64 -29.30
CA ASN A 210 -54.74 35.63 -28.43
C ASN A 210 -56.17 35.26 -28.00
N THR A 211 -56.79 34.26 -28.66
CA THR A 211 -58.06 33.65 -28.26
C THR A 211 -57.93 32.64 -27.11
N GLY A 212 -56.70 32.25 -26.75
CA GLY A 212 -56.41 31.15 -25.82
C GLY A 212 -56.26 29.78 -26.48
N SER A 213 -56.52 29.65 -27.79
CA SER A 213 -56.28 28.40 -28.52
C SER A 213 -54.78 28.07 -28.57
N VAL A 214 -54.45 26.78 -28.52
CA VAL A 214 -53.06 26.29 -28.54
C VAL A 214 -52.86 25.34 -29.72
N TYR A 215 -51.72 25.43 -30.38
CA TYR A 215 -51.22 24.42 -31.33
C TYR A 215 -49.88 23.89 -30.85
N GLU A 216 -49.69 22.58 -30.90
CA GLU A 216 -48.43 21.89 -30.66
C GLU A 216 -48.17 20.93 -31.84
N GLY A 217 -47.01 21.06 -32.48
CA GLY A 217 -46.64 20.22 -33.62
C GLY A 217 -45.75 20.94 -34.61
N GLU A 218 -45.79 20.52 -35.86
CA GLU A 218 -44.93 21.02 -36.92
C GLU A 218 -45.36 22.39 -37.49
N TRP A 219 -44.39 23.21 -37.86
CA TRP A 219 -44.56 24.55 -38.42
C TRP A 219 -43.76 24.73 -39.70
N LYS A 220 -44.27 25.58 -40.58
CA LYS A 220 -43.58 26.03 -41.79
C LYS A 220 -44.02 27.44 -42.14
N ASP A 221 -43.07 28.37 -42.25
CA ASP A 221 -43.32 29.76 -42.66
C ASP A 221 -44.43 30.46 -41.83
N ASN A 222 -44.44 30.31 -40.49
CA ASN A 222 -45.50 30.81 -39.58
C ASN A 222 -46.89 30.15 -39.73
N LEU A 223 -46.99 29.03 -40.44
CA LEU A 223 -48.21 28.23 -40.59
C LEU A 223 -48.07 26.86 -39.94
N ARG A 224 -49.17 26.31 -39.41
CA ARG A 224 -49.25 24.91 -38.96
C ARG A 224 -48.98 23.98 -40.16
N HIS A 225 -48.16 22.96 -39.97
CA HIS A 225 -47.74 22.01 -41.00
C HIS A 225 -47.62 20.61 -40.41
N GLY A 226 -47.27 19.61 -41.22
CA GLY A 226 -46.95 18.26 -40.75
C GLY A 226 -48.01 17.67 -39.82
N LYS A 227 -47.60 17.02 -38.73
CA LYS A 227 -48.52 16.55 -37.68
C LYS A 227 -48.60 17.55 -36.53
N GLY A 228 -49.80 17.68 -35.95
CA GLY A 228 -49.95 18.43 -34.71
C GLY A 228 -51.33 18.30 -34.06
N LYS A 229 -51.39 18.81 -32.83
CA LYS A 229 -52.57 18.93 -32.00
C LYS A 229 -52.98 20.39 -31.91
N TYR A 230 -54.25 20.71 -32.17
CA TYR A 230 -54.84 22.02 -31.94
C TYR A 230 -55.96 21.91 -30.91
N GLU A 231 -55.90 22.73 -29.87
CA GLU A 231 -56.85 22.73 -28.76
C GLU A 231 -57.53 24.10 -28.66
N TRP A 232 -58.87 24.09 -28.57
CA TRP A 232 -59.70 25.27 -28.41
C TRP A 232 -60.00 25.52 -26.92
N PRO A 233 -60.23 26.79 -26.49
CA PRO A 233 -60.44 27.13 -25.07
C PRO A 233 -61.67 26.49 -24.42
N ASP A 234 -62.60 25.96 -25.21
CA ASP A 234 -63.83 25.30 -24.79
C ASP A 234 -63.68 23.77 -24.60
N GLY A 235 -62.49 23.23 -24.86
CA GLY A 235 -62.14 21.81 -24.72
C GLY A 235 -62.23 21.00 -26.01
N GLU A 236 -62.67 21.58 -27.12
CA GLU A 236 -62.58 20.91 -28.42
C GLU A 236 -61.12 20.76 -28.84
N ARG A 237 -60.79 19.71 -29.58
CA ARG A 237 -59.42 19.54 -30.12
C ARG A 237 -59.38 18.73 -31.41
N TYR A 238 -58.32 18.95 -32.18
CA TYR A 238 -58.00 18.20 -33.39
C TYR A 238 -56.58 17.67 -33.29
N GLU A 239 -56.37 16.42 -33.68
CA GLU A 239 -55.08 15.73 -33.70
C GLU A 239 -54.91 15.09 -35.08
N GLY A 240 -53.98 15.58 -35.90
CA GLY A 240 -53.85 15.11 -37.29
C GLY A 240 -52.90 15.93 -38.15
N GLU A 241 -53.03 15.77 -39.46
CA GLU A 241 -52.15 16.42 -40.44
C GLU A 241 -52.60 17.85 -40.81
N TYR A 242 -51.61 18.71 -41.07
CA TYR A 242 -51.78 20.10 -41.47
C TYR A 242 -50.92 20.44 -42.70
N VAL A 243 -51.49 21.19 -43.64
CA VAL A 243 -50.73 21.84 -44.73
C VAL A 243 -51.17 23.31 -44.83
N ASN A 244 -50.20 24.21 -44.90
CA ASN A 244 -50.40 25.66 -45.01
C ASN A 244 -51.44 26.23 -44.02
N GLY A 245 -51.46 25.70 -42.79
CA GLY A 245 -52.37 26.13 -41.74
C GLY A 245 -53.76 25.50 -41.77
N GLN A 246 -54.08 24.61 -42.71
CA GLN A 246 -55.39 23.92 -42.83
C GLN A 246 -55.26 22.44 -42.47
N ARG A 247 -56.30 21.86 -41.84
CA ARG A 247 -56.38 20.41 -41.61
C ARG A 247 -56.49 19.66 -42.94
N THR A 248 -55.74 18.58 -43.07
CA THR A 248 -55.65 17.73 -44.27
C THR A 248 -55.35 16.29 -43.86
N GLY A 249 -55.19 15.36 -44.81
CA GLY A 249 -54.69 14.01 -44.55
C GLY A 249 -55.60 13.23 -43.59
N GLN A 250 -55.03 12.41 -42.71
CA GLN A 250 -55.78 11.77 -41.63
C GLN A 250 -55.78 12.65 -40.36
N GLY A 251 -56.91 12.64 -39.65
CA GLY A 251 -56.99 13.30 -38.35
C GLY A 251 -58.25 13.00 -37.56
N THR A 252 -58.14 13.17 -36.25
CA THR A 252 -59.21 13.01 -35.28
C THR A 252 -59.67 14.36 -34.76
N TYR A 253 -60.98 14.61 -34.77
CA TYR A 253 -61.59 15.76 -34.09
C TYR A 253 -62.37 15.27 -32.88
N TYR A 254 -62.25 15.97 -31.76
CA TYR A 254 -62.96 15.71 -30.52
C TYR A 254 -63.84 16.92 -30.22
N TRP A 255 -65.14 16.71 -30.17
CA TRP A 255 -66.12 17.73 -29.83
C TRP A 255 -66.27 17.88 -28.31
N LYS A 256 -66.78 19.04 -27.88
CA LYS A 256 -66.99 19.34 -26.46
C LYS A 256 -67.96 18.39 -25.75
N ASN A 257 -68.86 17.77 -26.50
CA ASN A 257 -69.84 16.80 -26.00
C ASN A 257 -69.29 15.36 -25.91
N GLY A 258 -67.98 15.14 -26.08
CA GLY A 258 -67.37 13.81 -26.04
C GLY A 258 -67.46 13.00 -27.33
N ASP A 259 -68.29 13.41 -28.31
CA ASP A 259 -68.26 12.81 -29.64
C ASP A 259 -66.86 13.00 -30.27
N LYS A 260 -66.46 12.07 -31.14
CA LYS A 260 -65.25 12.22 -31.97
C LYS A 260 -65.46 11.79 -33.42
N TYR A 261 -64.73 12.41 -34.34
CA TYR A 261 -64.62 12.00 -35.74
C TYR A 261 -63.21 11.54 -36.04
N GLU A 262 -63.06 10.36 -36.61
CA GLU A 262 -61.80 9.82 -37.12
C GLU A 262 -61.94 9.62 -38.64
N GLY A 263 -61.11 10.27 -39.45
CA GLY A 263 -61.20 10.15 -40.90
C GLY A 263 -60.30 11.10 -41.67
N TYR A 264 -60.60 11.22 -42.96
CA TYR A 264 -59.87 12.09 -43.87
C TYR A 264 -60.36 13.55 -43.83
N TRP A 265 -59.41 14.46 -43.99
CA TRP A 265 -59.61 15.91 -44.01
C TRP A 265 -59.05 16.52 -45.29
N LYS A 266 -59.68 17.58 -45.76
CA LYS A 266 -59.17 18.42 -46.85
C LYS A 266 -59.66 19.86 -46.67
N GLU A 267 -58.74 20.82 -46.72
CA GLU A 267 -59.04 22.26 -46.64
C GLU A 267 -59.93 22.60 -45.42
N ASP A 268 -59.52 22.15 -44.23
CA ASP A 268 -60.26 22.31 -42.97
C ASP A 268 -61.64 21.62 -42.88
N ARG A 269 -62.02 20.75 -43.83
CA ARG A 269 -63.32 20.05 -43.86
C ARG A 269 -63.16 18.54 -43.88
N ARG A 270 -64.12 17.79 -43.32
CA ARG A 270 -64.19 16.33 -43.44
C ARG A 270 -64.41 15.96 -44.91
N ASN A 271 -63.54 15.12 -45.47
CA ASN A 271 -63.50 14.84 -46.90
C ASN A 271 -62.78 13.51 -47.15
N GLY A 272 -63.45 12.54 -47.77
CA GLY A 272 -63.03 11.13 -47.81
C GLY A 272 -63.69 10.29 -46.72
N PHE A 273 -63.24 9.04 -46.57
CA PHE A 273 -63.82 8.11 -45.60
C PHE A 273 -63.63 8.56 -44.15
N GLY A 274 -64.64 8.38 -43.31
CA GLY A 274 -64.55 8.68 -41.87
C GLY A 274 -65.71 8.15 -41.03
N VAL A 275 -65.47 8.08 -39.72
CA VAL A 275 -66.36 7.53 -38.70
C VAL A 275 -66.59 8.56 -37.59
N VAL A 276 -67.84 8.78 -37.21
CA VAL A 276 -68.22 9.52 -36.01
C VAL A 276 -68.60 8.54 -34.91
N TYR A 277 -68.02 8.72 -33.74
CA TYR A 277 -68.32 8.00 -32.52
C TYR A 277 -68.99 8.95 -31.50
N ASP A 278 -69.85 8.40 -30.64
CA ASP A 278 -70.34 9.11 -29.46
C ASP A 278 -69.34 9.07 -28.29
N GLU A 279 -69.68 9.73 -27.18
CA GLU A 279 -68.89 9.76 -25.94
C GLU A 279 -68.62 8.37 -25.33
N GLU A 280 -69.49 7.38 -25.61
CA GLU A 280 -69.32 5.98 -25.20
C GLU A 280 -68.41 5.19 -26.18
N GLY A 281 -67.99 5.80 -27.29
CA GLY A 281 -67.18 5.17 -28.33
C GLY A 281 -67.97 4.31 -29.32
N LYS A 282 -69.30 4.43 -29.36
CA LYS A 282 -70.17 3.71 -30.30
C LYS A 282 -70.34 4.51 -31.59
N VAL A 283 -70.38 3.81 -32.73
CA VAL A 283 -70.46 4.44 -34.06
C VAL A 283 -71.84 5.07 -34.27
N LYS A 284 -71.87 6.39 -34.45
CA LYS A 284 -73.06 7.18 -34.85
C LYS A 284 -73.21 7.20 -36.38
N PHE A 285 -72.11 7.47 -37.09
CA PHE A 285 -72.07 7.61 -38.54
C PHE A 285 -70.78 7.02 -39.11
N LYS A 286 -70.86 6.39 -40.29
CA LYS A 286 -69.71 5.80 -40.99
C LYS A 286 -69.95 5.85 -42.48
N GLY A 287 -69.00 6.36 -43.24
CA GLY A 287 -69.11 6.44 -44.70
C GLY A 287 -68.17 7.46 -45.33
N GLU A 288 -68.49 7.84 -46.56
CA GLU A 288 -67.75 8.82 -47.34
C GLU A 288 -68.24 10.24 -47.03
N TRP A 289 -67.34 11.15 -46.71
CA TRP A 289 -67.65 12.55 -46.42
C TRP A 289 -67.19 13.44 -47.56
N LYS A 290 -67.90 14.52 -47.84
CA LYS A 290 -67.51 15.53 -48.81
C LYS A 290 -67.92 16.91 -48.32
N ASN A 291 -66.92 17.73 -48.02
CA ASN A 291 -67.10 19.10 -47.52
C ASN A 291 -68.01 19.15 -46.27
N ASP A 292 -67.71 18.30 -45.28
CA ASP A 292 -68.47 18.13 -44.04
C ASP A 292 -69.86 17.47 -44.15
N GLU A 293 -70.33 17.13 -45.34
CA GLU A 293 -71.57 16.37 -45.55
C GLU A 293 -71.27 14.87 -45.71
N LEU A 294 -72.05 14.00 -45.04
CA LEU A 294 -71.98 12.56 -45.23
C LEU A 294 -72.70 12.18 -46.53
N ILE A 295 -71.98 11.61 -47.50
CA ILE A 295 -72.58 11.08 -48.73
C ILE A 295 -73.33 9.79 -48.39
N GLN A 296 -74.64 9.90 -48.21
CA GLN A 296 -75.52 8.74 -48.24
C GLN A 296 -75.64 8.25 -49.69
N ASN A 297 -74.83 7.26 -50.06
CA ASN A 297 -75.08 6.46 -51.26
C ASN A 297 -76.40 5.70 -51.04
N GLY A 298 -77.47 6.21 -51.66
CA GLY A 298 -78.83 5.72 -51.44
C GLY A 298 -79.00 4.25 -51.83
N LYS A 299 -79.09 3.38 -50.83
CA LYS A 299 -80.02 2.25 -50.81
C LYS A 299 -80.63 2.12 -49.42
N ALA A 300 -81.82 2.69 -49.27
CA ALA A 300 -82.86 1.91 -48.60
C ALA A 300 -83.10 0.65 -49.45
N ASN A 301 -83.14 -0.52 -48.82
CA ASN A 301 -84.08 -1.61 -49.08
C ASN A 301 -83.74 -2.83 -48.22
N ASN A 302 -84.77 -3.28 -47.50
CA ASN A 302 -84.90 -4.53 -46.74
C ASN A 302 -84.05 -4.64 -45.46
#